data_AF-U6SMC8-F1
#
_entry.id   AF-U6SMC8-F1
#
_cell.length_a   1.000
_cell.length_b   1.000
_cell.length_c   1.000
_cell.angle_alpha   90.00
_cell.angle_beta   90.00
_cell.angle_gamma   90.00
#
_symmetry.space_group_name_H-M   'P 1'
#
loop_
_entity.id
_entity.type
_entity.pdbx_description
1 polymer ?
#
loop_
_entity_poly.entity_id
_entity_poly.type
_entity_poly.pdbx_seq_one_letter_code
_entity_poly.pdbx_strand_id
1 'polypeptide(L)'
;WLVWVTIQYKDSKPYYAGVAGCEMTVDTEIRRGYKSLPEHVNKMDKSLKGKILVDDMDQKSKKILADFLKSHNEAMWNHSEKELHEALLSGEE
;
A
#
# COMPACT_ATOMS: atom_id res chain seq x y z
N TRP A 1 8.24 6.54 0.58
CA TRP A 1 7.56 5.25 0.84
C TRP A 1 7.90 4.23 -0.22
N LEU A 2 8.08 2.99 0.21
CA LEU A 2 8.11 1.82 -0.67
C LEU A 2 6.92 0.93 -0.26
N VAL A 3 6.02 0.62 -1.19
CA VAL A 3 4.73 0.00 -0.86
C VAL A 3 4.62 -1.37 -1.53
N TRP A 4 4.33 -2.40 -0.74
CA TRP A 4 3.92 -3.70 -1.26
C TRP A 4 2.43 -3.70 -1.55
N VAL A 5 2.05 -4.23 -2.71
CA VAL A 5 0.65 -4.43 -3.10
C VAL A 5 0.49 -5.87 -3.56
N THR A 6 -0.39 -6.61 -2.89
CA THR A 6 -0.72 -8.00 -3.21
C THR A 6 -2.06 -8.01 -3.94
N ILE A 7 -2.08 -8.59 -5.13
CA ILE A 7 -3.29 -8.78 -5.93
C ILE A 7 -3.71 -10.24 -5.82
N GLN A 8 -4.99 -10.49 -5.54
CA GLN A 8 -5.58 -11.82 -5.58
C GLN A 8 -6.87 -11.81 -6.41
N TYR A 9 -7.42 -12.99 -6.65
CA TYR A 9 -8.66 -13.19 -7.39
C TYR A 9 -9.72 -13.79 -6.47
N LYS A 10 -10.91 -13.19 -6.46
CA LYS A 10 -12.10 -13.71 -5.80
C LYS A 10 -13.21 -13.77 -6.85
N ASP A 11 -13.77 -14.95 -7.08
CA ASP A 11 -14.79 -15.17 -8.12
C ASP A 11 -14.37 -14.66 -9.51
N SER A 12 -13.12 -14.93 -9.91
CA SER A 12 -12.49 -14.46 -11.15
C SER A 12 -12.33 -12.94 -11.27
N LYS A 13 -12.57 -12.18 -10.20
CA LYS A 13 -12.37 -10.73 -10.14
C LYS A 13 -11.09 -10.40 -9.39
N PRO A 14 -10.13 -9.71 -10.01
CA PRO A 14 -8.94 -9.25 -9.31
C PRO A 14 -9.30 -8.15 -8.32
N TYR A 15 -8.61 -8.12 -7.19
CA TYR A 15 -8.73 -7.09 -6.16
C TYR A 15 -7.40 -6.91 -5.41
N TYR A 16 -7.22 -5.76 -4.76
CA TYR A 16 -6.08 -5.51 -3.89
C TYR A 16 -6.32 -6.19 -2.55
N ALA A 17 -5.65 -7.30 -2.33
CA ALA A 17 -5.84 -8.17 -1.18
C ALA A 17 -4.96 -7.78 0.01
N GLY A 18 -3.82 -7.12 -0.23
CA GLY A 18 -2.89 -6.74 0.81
C GLY A 18 -2.06 -5.52 0.42
N VAL A 19 -1.79 -4.62 1.36
CA VAL A 19 -1.00 -3.41 1.12
C VAL A 19 -0.14 -3.13 2.34
N ALA A 20 1.16 -2.91 2.16
CA ALA A 20 2.03 -2.56 3.28
C ALA A 20 3.02 -1.46 2.91
N GLY A 21 2.95 -0.35 3.63
CA GLY A 21 3.91 0.76 3.53
C GLY A 21 5.18 0.48 4.34
N CYS A 22 6.34 0.64 3.68
CA CYS A 22 7.65 0.61 4.30
C CYS A 22 8.30 1.99 4.19
N GLU A 23 8.82 2.51 5.30
CA GLU A 23 9.56 3.76 5.29
C GLU A 23 10.86 3.62 4.47
N MET A 24 11.22 4.68 3.77
CA MET A 24 12.49 4.77 3.05
C MET A 24 12.95 6.22 3.06
N THR A 25 14.19 6.44 3.49
CA THR A 25 14.83 7.76 3.48
C THR A 25 15.72 7.85 2.25
N VAL A 26 15.72 9.00 1.57
CA VAL A 26 16.56 9.23 0.39
C VAL A 26 17.49 10.39 0.65
N ASP A 27 18.78 10.16 0.49
CA ASP A 27 19.79 11.19 0.38
C ASP A 27 19.93 11.57 -1.09
N THR A 28 19.46 12.78 -1.42
CA THR A 28 19.43 13.29 -2.79
C THR A 28 20.78 13.77 -3.28
N GLU A 29 21.70 14.15 -2.38
CA GLU A 29 23.03 14.64 -2.73
C GLU A 29 23.89 13.51 -3.28
N ILE A 30 23.88 12.35 -2.62
CA ILE A 30 24.62 11.16 -3.05
C ILE A 30 23.76 10.16 -3.83
N ARG A 31 22.48 10.50 -4.08
CA ARG A 31 21.49 9.69 -4.81
C ARG A 31 21.32 8.27 -4.25
N ARG A 32 21.24 8.14 -2.92
CA ARG A 32 21.09 6.84 -2.24
C ARG A 32 19.79 6.77 -1.45
N GLY A 33 19.06 5.68 -1.65
CA GLY A 33 17.92 5.31 -0.83
C GLY A 33 18.34 4.33 0.26
N TYR A 34 17.90 4.57 1.49
CA TYR A 34 18.10 3.70 2.64
C TYR A 34 16.76 3.13 3.08
N LYS A 35 16.71 1.81 3.27
CA LYS A 35 15.54 1.10 3.80
C LYS A 35 15.98 0.01 4.78
N SER A 36 15.13 -0.27 5.75
CA SER A 36 15.32 -1.39 6.67
C SER A 36 14.93 -2.71 5.99
N LEU A 37 15.91 -3.58 5.71
CA LEU A 37 15.64 -4.89 5.10
C LEU A 37 14.76 -5.80 5.98
N PRO A 38 15.02 -5.94 7.30
CA PRO A 38 14.18 -6.78 8.16
C PRO A 38 12.72 -6.30 8.18
N GLU A 39 12.49 -5.00 8.31
CA GLU A 39 11.15 -4.43 8.27
C GLU A 39 10.48 -4.64 6.92
N HIS A 40 11.21 -4.39 5.83
CA HIS A 40 10.70 -4.49 4.47
C HIS A 40 10.24 -5.91 4.12
N VAL A 41 10.99 -6.94 4.52
CA VAL A 41 10.61 -8.36 4.30
C VAL A 41 9.45 -8.76 5.20
N ASN A 42 9.43 -8.30 6.45
CA ASN A 42 8.30 -8.56 7.36
C ASN A 42 6.99 -7.93 6.85
N LYS A 43 7.05 -6.69 6.34
CA LYS A 43 5.90 -6.02 5.72
C LYS A 43 5.48 -6.71 4.42
N MET A 44 6.43 -7.24 3.63
CA MET A 44 6.14 -8.08 2.46
C MET A 44 5.32 -9.33 2.84
N ASP A 45 5.79 -10.11 3.82
CA ASP A 45 5.08 -11.31 4.30
C ASP A 45 3.66 -10.98 4.77
N LYS A 46 3.50 -9.88 5.51
CA LYS A 46 2.18 -9.44 5.96
C LYS A 46 1.27 -9.02 4.80
N SER A 47 1.80 -8.32 3.79
CA SER A 47 1.04 -7.96 2.58
C SER A 47 0.57 -9.22 1.82
N LEU A 48 1.46 -10.21 1.66
CA LEU A 48 1.11 -11.48 1.00
C LEU A 48 0.01 -12.25 1.75
N LYS A 49 -0.05 -12.12 3.08
CA LYS A 49 -1.11 -12.65 3.95
C LYS A 49 -2.39 -11.80 3.97
N GLY A 50 -2.48 -10.79 3.10
CA GLY A 50 -3.66 -9.95 2.94
C GLY A 50 -3.83 -8.88 4.01
N LYS A 51 -2.76 -8.48 4.72
CA LYS A 51 -2.84 -7.39 5.69
C LYS A 51 -2.71 -6.03 5.01
N ILE A 52 -3.49 -5.06 5.51
CA ILE A 52 -3.41 -3.65 5.15
C ILE A 52 -2.66 -2.92 6.26
N LEU A 53 -1.45 -2.43 5.98
CA LEU A 53 -0.51 -1.84 6.95
C LEU A 53 0.01 -0.52 6.40
N VAL A 54 -0.82 0.50 6.49
CA VAL A 54 -0.52 1.87 6.03
C VAL A 54 -0.60 2.89 7.16
N ASP A 55 -0.76 2.45 8.41
CA ASP A 55 -0.97 3.31 9.59
C ASP A 55 0.19 4.29 9.81
N ASP A 56 1.40 3.86 9.50
CA ASP A 56 2.62 4.68 9.62
C ASP A 56 2.69 5.80 8.54
N MET A 57 1.86 5.72 7.49
CA MET A 57 1.87 6.71 6.41
C MET A 57 1.04 7.94 6.77
N ASP A 58 1.58 9.11 6.43
CA ASP A 58 0.83 10.36 6.52
C ASP A 58 -0.37 10.38 5.56
N GLN A 59 -1.37 11.21 5.87
CA GLN A 59 -2.63 11.27 5.12
C GLN A 59 -2.44 11.66 3.65
N LYS A 60 -1.48 12.55 3.36
CA LYS A 60 -1.19 12.94 1.98
C LYS A 60 -0.63 11.76 1.19
N SER A 61 0.29 11.01 1.77
CA SER A 61 0.84 9.80 1.17
C SER A 61 -0.21 8.71 0.98
N LYS A 62 -1.12 8.52 1.95
CA LYS A 62 -2.26 7.59 1.81
C LYS A 62 -3.18 7.95 0.65
N LYS A 63 -3.52 9.24 0.52
CA LYS A 63 -4.34 9.75 -0.59
C LYS A 63 -3.68 9.51 -1.96
N ILE A 64 -2.39 9.83 -2.09
CA ILE A 64 -1.64 9.58 -3.32
C ILE A 64 -1.66 8.08 -3.67
N LEU A 65 -1.50 7.21 -2.67
CA LEU A 65 -1.58 5.76 -2.89
C LEU A 65 -2.99 5.31 -3.31
N ALA A 66 -4.04 5.84 -2.70
CA ALA A 66 -5.43 5.56 -3.09
C ALA A 66 -5.69 5.94 -4.55
N ASP A 67 -5.32 7.17 -4.93
CA ASP A 67 -5.48 7.68 -6.29
C ASP A 67 -4.67 6.85 -7.30
N PHE A 68 -3.45 6.45 -6.93
CA PHE A 68 -2.62 5.56 -7.75
C PHE A 68 -3.28 4.19 -7.95
N LEU A 69 -3.76 3.53 -6.89
CA LEU A 69 -4.39 2.21 -7.00
C LEU A 69 -5.70 2.26 -7.79
N LYS A 70 -6.50 3.32 -7.61
CA LYS A 70 -7.73 3.54 -8.36
C LYS A 70 -7.44 3.79 -9.84
N SER A 71 -6.45 4.65 -10.16
CA SER A 71 -6.07 4.93 -11.55
C SER A 71 -5.40 3.74 -12.24
N HIS A 72 -4.68 2.90 -11.49
CA HIS A 72 -4.07 1.69 -12.03
C HIS A 72 -5.12 0.69 -12.54
N ASN A 73 -6.15 0.42 -11.73
CA ASN A 73 -7.30 -0.39 -12.15
C ASN A 73 -8.52 -0.11 -11.27
N GLU A 74 -9.48 0.62 -11.82
CA GLU A 74 -10.69 1.01 -11.10
C GLU A 74 -11.57 -0.19 -10.73
N ALA A 75 -11.61 -1.23 -11.56
CA ALA A 75 -12.37 -2.45 -11.26
C ALA A 75 -11.76 -3.18 -10.05
N MET A 76 -10.43 -3.32 -9.99
CA MET A 76 -9.75 -3.91 -8.83
C MET A 76 -9.98 -3.10 -7.56
N TRP A 77 -9.90 -1.78 -7.67
CA TRP A 77 -10.21 -0.88 -6.56
C TRP A 77 -11.62 -1.14 -6.04
N ASN A 78 -12.63 -1.13 -6.91
CA ASN A 78 -14.03 -1.35 -6.51
C ASN A 78 -14.32 -2.76 -5.97
N HIS A 79 -13.52 -3.76 -6.34
CA HIS A 79 -13.63 -5.12 -5.80
C HIS A 79 -12.86 -5.34 -4.49
N SER A 80 -12.05 -4.37 -4.07
CA SER A 80 -11.24 -4.49 -2.87
C SER A 80 -12.09 -4.38 -1.62
N GLU A 81 -11.61 -4.99 -0.53
CA GLU A 81 -12.34 -5.01 0.73
C GLU A 81 -12.43 -3.60 1.34
N LYS A 82 -13.50 -3.35 2.10
CA LYS A 82 -13.77 -2.04 2.73
C LYS A 82 -12.59 -1.54 3.59
N GLU A 83 -11.91 -2.45 4.27
CA GLU A 83 -10.72 -2.17 5.09
C GLU A 83 -9.64 -1.41 4.31
N LEU A 84 -9.43 -1.72 3.02
CA LEU A 84 -8.45 -1.01 2.19
C LEU A 84 -8.86 0.45 2.00
N HIS A 85 -10.13 0.67 1.65
CA HIS A 85 -10.65 2.01 1.40
C HIS A 85 -10.61 2.86 2.67
N GLU A 86 -11.03 2.29 3.80
CA GLU A 86 -10.97 2.95 5.09
C GLU A 86 -9.53 3.30 5.45
N ALA A 87 -8.59 2.34 5.39
CA ALA A 87 -7.20 2.58 5.77
C ALA A 87 -6.50 3.67 4.94
N LEU A 88 -6.91 3.85 3.67
CA LEU A 88 -6.34 4.84 2.75
C LEU A 88 -7.09 6.18 2.69
N LEU A 89 -8.37 6.21 3.07
CA LEU A 89 -9.22 7.40 2.98
C LEU A 89 -9.66 7.98 4.34
N SER A 90 -9.33 7.33 5.47
CA SER A 90 -9.77 7.72 6.84
C SER A 90 -9.10 9.00 7.38
N GLY A 91 -8.98 10.06 6.58
CA GLY A 91 -8.41 11.35 6.96
C GLY A 91 -9.11 12.55 6.32
N GLU A 92 -10.31 12.36 5.77
CA GLU A 92 -11.12 13.42 5.14
C GLU A 92 -12.11 14.09 6.12
N GLU A 93 -11.71 14.32 7.39
CA GLU A 93 -12.40 15.26 8.30
C GLU A 93 -11.71 16.62 8.34
#